data_AF-A0A1B0G006-F1
#
_entry.id   AF-A0A1B0G006-F1
#
_cell.length_a   1.000
_cell.length_b   1.000
_cell.length_c   1.000
_cell.angle_alpha   90.00
_cell.angle_beta   90.00
_cell.angle_gamma   90.00
#
_symmetry.space_group_name_H-M   'P 1'
#
loop_
_entity.id
_entity.type
_entity.pdbx_description
1 polymer ?
#
loop_
_entity_poly.entity_id
_entity_poly.type
_entity_poly.pdbx_seq_one_letter_code
_entity_poly.pdbx_strand_id
1 'polypeptide(L)'
;MYLKVTVLDKNDSPPVFRDTPLTFNVSEDLNAGHLIATIRASDPDTLGSLSYSVLGGDDGKFLLEPETGKLRLKDALDRELKNNYKLRVRVSDGVQHTDTLIIIEVSEN
;
A
#
# COMPACT_ATOMS: atom_id res chain seq x y z
N MET A 1 23.41 41.51 5.56
CA MET A 1 23.39 40.03 5.62
C MET A 1 21.97 39.61 5.96
N TYR A 2 21.31 38.80 5.13
CA TYR A 2 19.98 38.26 5.43
C TYR A 2 20.14 36.79 5.83
N LEU A 3 19.59 36.45 6.99
CA LEU A 3 19.50 35.08 7.48
C LEU A 3 18.43 34.37 6.63
N LYS A 4 18.84 33.36 5.87
CA LYS A 4 17.92 32.50 5.12
C LYS A 4 17.32 31.50 6.11
N VAL A 5 16.23 31.88 6.77
CA VAL A 5 15.44 30.96 7.58
C VAL A 5 14.65 30.09 6.62
N THR A 6 15.15 28.89 6.34
CA THR A 6 14.33 27.85 5.71
C THR A 6 13.47 27.26 6.82
N VAL A 7 12.24 27.77 6.96
CA VAL A 7 11.22 27.04 7.71
C VAL A 7 10.99 25.77 6.90
N LEU A 8 11.58 24.65 7.34
CA LEU A 8 11.09 23.33 6.94
C LEU A 8 9.63 23.31 7.37
N ASP A 9 8.74 23.16 6.40
CA ASP A 9 7.33 23.01 6.66
C ASP A 9 7.17 21.92 7.72
N LYS A 10 6.53 22.27 8.83
CA LYS A 10 6.42 21.37 9.98
C LYS A 10 5.33 20.38 9.58
N ASN A 11 5.73 19.25 9.01
CA ASN A 11 4.78 18.20 8.65
C ASN A 11 4.04 17.76 9.93
N ASP A 12 2.78 18.18 10.06
CA ASP A 12 1.99 18.09 11.29
C ASP A 12 0.86 17.05 11.16
N SER A 13 0.63 16.51 9.95
CA SER A 13 -0.37 15.49 9.64
C SER A 13 0.28 14.27 8.96
N PRO A 14 -0.02 13.03 9.37
CA PRO A 14 0.48 11.86 8.65
C PRO A 14 -0.32 11.61 7.36
N PRO A 15 0.23 10.85 6.40
CA PRO A 15 -0.48 10.53 5.16
C PRO A 15 -1.70 9.65 5.42
N VAL A 16 -2.78 9.83 4.68
CA VAL A 16 -4.05 9.11 4.89
C VAL A 16 -4.38 8.25 3.66
N PHE A 17 -4.67 6.97 3.88
CA PHE A 17 -5.17 6.07 2.83
C PHE A 17 -6.53 6.53 2.30
N ARG A 18 -6.73 6.38 0.99
CA ARG A 18 -8.00 6.65 0.31
C ARG A 18 -8.74 5.35 0.00
N ASP A 19 -10.00 5.48 -0.43
CA ASP A 19 -10.82 4.37 -0.93
C ASP A 19 -10.98 3.21 0.09
N THR A 20 -11.07 3.56 1.38
CA THR A 20 -11.24 2.58 2.47
C THR A 20 -12.70 2.11 2.60
N PRO A 21 -12.97 0.83 2.94
CA PRO A 21 -12.01 -0.20 3.29
C PRO A 21 -11.26 -0.77 2.08
N LEU A 22 -9.98 -1.12 2.27
CA LEU A 22 -9.13 -1.70 1.23
C LEU A 22 -9.31 -3.22 1.19
N THR A 23 -10.42 -3.66 0.61
CA THR A 23 -10.74 -5.08 0.40
C THR A 23 -10.81 -5.38 -1.09
N PHE A 24 -10.06 -6.39 -1.53
CA PHE A 24 -10.01 -6.82 -2.93
C PHE A 24 -10.37 -8.30 -3.03
N ASN A 25 -11.06 -8.66 -4.10
CA ASN A 25 -11.34 -10.05 -4.44
C ASN A 25 -10.47 -10.44 -5.64
N VAL A 26 -9.77 -11.56 -5.53
CA VAL A 26 -8.80 -12.02 -6.54
C VAL A 26 -9.04 -13.49 -6.81
N SER A 27 -9.25 -13.85 -8.08
CA SER A 27 -9.35 -15.25 -8.50
C SER A 27 -8.03 -15.98 -8.26
N GLU A 28 -8.09 -17.23 -7.81
CA GLU A 28 -6.91 -18.08 -7.66
C GLU A 28 -6.18 -18.35 -8.98
N ASP A 29 -6.90 -18.30 -10.11
CA ASP A 29 -6.37 -18.48 -11.47
C ASP A 29 -5.71 -17.20 -12.03
N LEU A 30 -5.64 -16.12 -11.24
CA LEU A 30 -4.94 -14.91 -11.65
C LEU A 30 -3.44 -15.21 -11.80
N ASN A 31 -2.89 -14.92 -12.99
CA ASN A 31 -1.47 -15.16 -13.23
C ASN A 31 -0.57 -14.17 -12.48
N ALA A 32 0.60 -14.64 -12.03
CA ALA A 32 1.64 -13.77 -11.48
C ALA A 32 1.98 -12.60 -12.42
N GLY A 33 2.26 -11.45 -11.83
CA GLY A 33 2.50 -10.17 -12.52
C GLY A 33 1.25 -9.32 -12.74
N HIS A 34 0.04 -9.87 -12.60
CA HIS A 34 -1.19 -9.10 -12.78
C HIS A 34 -1.34 -7.99 -11.72
N LEU A 35 -1.90 -6.86 -12.17
CA LEU A 35 -2.25 -5.75 -11.29
C LEU A 35 -3.57 -6.07 -10.60
N ILE A 36 -3.56 -6.11 -9.27
CA ILE A 36 -4.75 -6.30 -8.43
C ILE A 36 -5.43 -4.94 -8.20
N ALA A 37 -4.66 -3.96 -7.71
CA ALA A 37 -5.16 -2.64 -7.36
C ALA A 37 -4.05 -1.59 -7.38
N THR A 38 -4.42 -0.31 -7.35
CA THR A 38 -3.51 0.80 -7.05
C THR A 38 -3.93 1.42 -5.72
N ILE A 39 -3.10 1.24 -4.70
CA ILE A 39 -3.29 1.79 -3.37
C ILE A 39 -2.96 3.28 -3.40
N ARG A 40 -3.88 4.08 -2.86
CA ARG A 40 -3.79 5.54 -2.88
C ARG A 40 -3.78 6.08 -1.46
N ALA A 41 -3.01 7.13 -1.28
CA ALA A 41 -2.98 7.91 -0.06
C ALA A 41 -2.76 9.38 -0.42
N SER A 42 -3.02 10.26 0.54
CA SER A 42 -2.69 11.67 0.42
C SER A 42 -2.32 12.25 1.77
N ASP A 43 -1.42 13.21 1.72
CA ASP A 43 -1.00 13.99 2.86
C ASP A 43 -1.36 15.47 2.58
N PRO A 44 -2.03 16.18 3.51
CA PRO A 44 -2.42 17.57 3.30
C PRO A 44 -1.23 18.54 3.39
N ASP A 45 -0.17 18.17 4.10
CA ASP A 45 1.01 19.00 4.35
C ASP A 45 2.12 18.73 3.33
N THR A 46 2.05 17.59 2.63
CA THR A 46 3.06 17.14 1.68
C THR A 46 2.52 17.08 0.24
N LEU A 47 3.06 17.94 -0.63
CA LEU A 47 2.96 17.80 -2.10
C LEU A 47 4.03 16.84 -2.67
N GLY A 48 4.89 16.29 -1.81
CA GLY A 48 5.98 15.36 -2.13
C GLY A 48 5.52 13.92 -2.41
N SER A 49 6.50 13.05 -2.71
CA SER A 49 6.25 11.66 -3.06
C SER A 49 5.97 10.80 -1.82
N LEU A 50 4.88 10.03 -1.86
CA LEU A 50 4.56 9.04 -0.85
C LEU A 50 5.19 7.69 -1.20
N SER A 51 5.74 7.01 -0.19
CA SER A 51 6.32 5.68 -0.34
C SER A 51 5.46 4.62 0.34
N TYR A 52 5.18 3.53 -0.38
CA TYR A 52 4.36 2.42 0.07
C TYR A 52 5.23 1.20 0.42
N SER A 53 4.89 0.49 1.49
CA SER A 53 5.62 -0.74 1.88
C SER A 53 4.71 -1.76 2.55
N VAL A 54 5.01 -3.04 2.33
CA VAL A 54 4.37 -4.15 3.05
C VAL A 54 5.21 -4.46 4.29
N LEU A 55 4.58 -4.43 5.45
CA LEU A 55 5.18 -4.76 6.74
C LEU A 55 5.03 -6.26 7.08
N GLY A 56 4.07 -6.95 6.45
CA GLY A 56 3.91 -8.40 6.54
C GLY A 56 2.50 -8.87 6.17
N GLY A 57 2.29 -10.20 6.23
CA GLY A 57 1.01 -10.86 5.93
C GLY A 57 0.78 -11.18 4.45
N ASP A 58 1.76 -10.88 3.59
CA ASP A 58 1.74 -11.16 2.14
C ASP A 58 2.20 -12.57 1.79
N ASP A 59 2.91 -13.25 2.69
CA ASP A 59 3.48 -14.59 2.50
C ASP A 59 4.30 -14.75 1.20
N GLY A 60 4.89 -13.67 0.70
CA GLY A 60 5.61 -13.64 -0.58
C GLY A 60 4.73 -13.69 -1.82
N LYS A 61 3.39 -13.66 -1.68
CA LYS A 61 2.42 -13.74 -2.78
C LYS A 61 2.14 -12.41 -3.47
N PHE A 62 2.50 -11.29 -2.85
CA PHE A 62 2.18 -9.96 -3.37
C PHE A 62 3.41 -9.07 -3.50
N LEU A 63 3.32 -8.11 -4.41
CA LEU A 63 4.30 -7.05 -4.59
C LEU A 63 3.57 -5.70 -4.55
N LEU A 64 3.95 -4.83 -3.63
CA LEU A 64 3.51 -3.43 -3.61
C LEU A 64 4.65 -2.56 -4.13
N GLU A 65 4.43 -1.91 -5.28
CA GLU A 65 5.40 -0.99 -5.87
C GLU A 65 5.51 0.29 -5.00
N PRO A 66 6.69 0.62 -4.44
CA PRO A 66 6.82 1.67 -3.43
C PRO A 66 6.45 3.07 -3.90
N GLU A 67 6.67 3.39 -5.18
CA GLU A 67 6.48 4.75 -5.71
C GLU A 67 5.08 4.96 -6.31
N THR A 68 4.41 3.89 -6.74
CA THR A 68 3.14 3.99 -7.47
C THR A 68 1.96 3.43 -6.70
N GLY A 69 2.21 2.71 -5.60
CA GLY A 69 1.17 2.00 -4.84
C GLY A 69 0.53 0.85 -5.62
N LYS A 70 1.12 0.38 -6.72
CA LYS A 70 0.56 -0.74 -7.51
C LYS A 70 0.76 -2.04 -6.75
N LEU A 71 -0.34 -2.67 -6.38
CA LEU A 71 -0.37 -3.99 -5.77
C LEU A 71 -0.55 -5.04 -6.87
N ARG A 72 0.45 -5.91 -7.00
CA ARG A 72 0.47 -6.99 -7.98
C ARG A 72 0.51 -8.34 -7.30
N LEU A 73 -0.02 -9.34 -8.00
CA LEU A 73 0.24 -10.73 -7.67
C LEU A 73 1.68 -11.07 -8.05
N LYS A 74 2.44 -11.66 -7.13
CA LYS A 74 3.84 -12.06 -7.34
C LYS A 74 3.98 -13.55 -7.59
N ASP A 75 3.12 -14.36 -6.98
CA ASP A 75 3.17 -15.82 -7.05
C ASP A 75 1.74 -16.39 -7.00
N ALA A 76 1.56 -17.63 -7.45
CA ALA A 76 0.25 -18.27 -7.58
C ALA A 76 -0.50 -18.34 -6.24
N LEU A 77 -1.82 -18.20 -6.31
CA LEU A 77 -2.74 -18.40 -5.19
C LEU A 77 -3.33 -19.81 -5.26
N ASP A 78 -3.86 -20.24 -4.13
CA ASP A 78 -4.55 -21.52 -3.98
C ASP A 78 -5.59 -21.28 -2.87
N ARG A 79 -6.87 -21.27 -3.24
CA ARG A 79 -7.94 -20.93 -2.30
C ARG A 79 -8.09 -22.01 -1.23
N GLU A 80 -7.96 -23.29 -1.59
CA GLU A 80 -8.05 -24.43 -0.66
C GLU A 80 -6.95 -24.37 0.39
N LEU A 81 -5.75 -23.92 0.01
CA LEU A 81 -4.64 -23.72 0.95
C LEU A 81 -4.84 -22.48 1.81
N LYS A 82 -5.23 -21.34 1.21
CA LYS A 82 -5.44 -20.08 1.93
C LYS A 82 -6.38 -19.15 1.19
N ASN A 83 -7.58 -18.98 1.75
CA ASN A 83 -8.65 -18.20 1.14
C ASN A 83 -8.60 -16.68 1.39
N ASN A 84 -7.74 -16.17 2.26
CA ASN A 84 -7.59 -14.73 2.47
C ASN A 84 -6.18 -14.33 2.95
N TYR A 85 -5.79 -13.10 2.63
CA TYR A 85 -4.56 -12.47 3.09
C TYR A 85 -4.86 -11.12 3.74
N LYS A 86 -4.16 -10.82 4.84
CA LYS A 86 -4.27 -9.56 5.58
C LYS A 86 -2.93 -8.86 5.57
N LEU A 87 -2.69 -8.06 4.55
CA LEU A 87 -1.43 -7.37 4.35
C LEU A 87 -1.40 -6.13 5.25
N ARG A 88 -0.42 -6.06 6.15
CA ARG A 88 -0.14 -4.84 6.89
C ARG A 88 0.69 -3.94 5.99
N VAL A 89 0.14 -2.78 5.62
CA VAL A 89 0.77 -1.86 4.67
C VAL A 89 0.99 -0.50 5.31
N ARG A 90 2.12 0.12 4.99
CA ARG A 90 2.49 1.46 5.41
C ARG A 90 2.54 2.40 4.21
N VAL A 91 2.06 3.61 4.40
CA VAL A 91 2.39 4.77 3.56
C VAL A 91 3.19 5.78 4.39
N SER A 92 4.24 6.35 3.80
CA SER A 92 5.15 7.29 4.46
C SER A 92 5.42 8.49 3.54
N ASP A 93 5.47 9.69 4.11
CA ASP A 93 5.95 10.91 3.43
C ASP A 93 7.45 11.17 3.66
N GLY A 94 8.13 10.29 4.41
CA GLY A 94 9.54 10.42 4.80
C GLY A 94 9.76 10.99 6.20
N VAL A 95 8.74 11.59 6.81
CA VAL A 95 8.74 12.12 8.19
C VAL A 95 7.71 11.36 9.03
N GLN A 96 6.47 11.30 8.57
CA GLN A 96 5.35 10.62 9.20
C GLN A 96 4.86 9.45 8.33
N HIS A 97 4.09 8.57 8.95
CA HIS A 97 3.53 7.40 8.27
C HIS A 97 2.21 6.96 8.89
N THR A 98 1.42 6.25 8.09
CA THR A 98 0.20 5.57 8.52
C THR A 98 0.27 4.12 8.09
N ASP A 99 -0.13 3.23 9.01
CA ASP A 99 -0.29 1.81 8.75
C ASP A 99 -1.78 1.48 8.56
N THR A 100 -2.09 0.53 7.69
CA THR A 100 -3.43 -0.03 7.53
C THR A 100 -3.38 -1.53 7.20
N LEU A 101 -4.55 -2.16 7.15
CA LEU A 101 -4.73 -3.53 6.65
C LEU A 101 -5.39 -3.49 5.28
N ILE A 102 -4.80 -4.22 4.33
CA ILE A 102 -5.42 -4.58 3.06
C ILE A 102 -5.88 -6.03 3.17
N ILE A 103 -7.15 -6.28 2.87
CA ILE A 103 -7.73 -7.62 2.85
C ILE A 103 -7.83 -8.09 1.40
N ILE A 104 -7.24 -9.24 1.11
CA ILE A 104 -7.35 -9.89 -0.19
C ILE A 104 -8.09 -11.20 0.03
N GLU A 105 -9.30 -11.28 -0.49
CA GLU A 105 -10.11 -12.51 -0.50
C GLU A 105 -9.82 -13.27 -1.79
N VAL A 106 -9.45 -14.54 -1.67
CA VAL A 106 -9.22 -15.43 -2.81
C VAL A 106 -10.55 -16.05 -3.19
N SER A 107 -10.99 -15.83 -4.43
CA SER A 107 -12.20 -16.44 -4.96
C SER A 107 -11.89 -17.67 -5.79
N GLU A 108 -12.88 -18.55 -5.82
CA GLU A 108 -12.97 -19.53 -6.88
C GLU A 108 -13.20 -18.87 -8.23
N ASN A 109 -12.94 -19.62 -9.28
CA ASN A 109 -13.45 -19.31 -10.62
C ASN A 109 -14.96 -19.58 -10.78
#